data_AF-A0A168P245-F1
#
_entry.id   AF-A0A168P245-F1
#
_cell.length_a   1.000
_cell.length_b   1.000
_cell.length_c   1.000
_cell.angle_alpha   90.00
_cell.angle_beta   90.00
_cell.angle_gamma   90.00
#
_symmetry.space_group_name_H-M   'P 1'
#
loop_
_entity.id
_entity.type
_entity.pdbx_description
1 polymer ?
#
loop_
_entity_poly.entity_id
_entity_poly.type
_entity_poly.pdbx_seq_one_letter_code
_entity_poly.pdbx_strand_id
1 'polypeptide(L)'
;MADTLKDVPEFFETELGESIIARTDALGTFRELGPPDLCHIIKANAKPGVREIGSYHYVSGVDASSSATLAAYLNSLTYSMDENQSWFTKSNAWRIRSGIYW
;
A
#
# COMPACT_ATOMS: atom_id res chain seq x y z
N MET A 1 9.23 10.79 6.37
CA MET A 1 8.84 11.06 4.98
C MET A 1 7.33 11.30 4.97
N ALA A 2 6.79 12.16 4.10
CA ALA A 2 5.33 12.36 4.03
C ALA A 2 4.64 11.28 3.17
N ASP A 3 5.44 10.53 2.42
CA ASP A 3 5.09 9.43 1.53
C ASP A 3 5.07 8.07 2.22
N THR A 4 5.31 7.96 3.53
CA THR A 4 5.29 6.70 4.30
C THR A 4 4.01 6.55 5.10
N LEU A 5 3.53 5.31 5.22
CA LEU A 5 2.49 4.90 6.15
C LEU A 5 3.05 4.89 7.58
N LYS A 6 2.21 5.25 8.55
CA LYS A 6 2.56 5.14 9.96
C LYS A 6 2.46 3.68 10.42
N ASP A 7 3.47 3.23 11.16
CA ASP A 7 3.53 1.90 11.79
C ASP A 7 3.38 0.69 10.83
N VAL A 8 3.60 0.91 9.52
CA VAL A 8 3.60 -0.14 8.50
C VAL A 8 4.99 -0.23 7.87
N PRO A 9 5.67 -1.40 7.94
CA PRO A 9 6.93 -1.61 7.25
C PRO A 9 6.66 -1.81 5.77
N GLU A 10 7.00 -0.81 4.96
CA GLU A 10 6.76 -0.81 3.51
C GLU A 10 8.07 -0.94 2.70
N PHE A 11 7.97 -1.69 1.60
CA PHE A 11 8.98 -1.77 0.56
C PHE A 11 8.59 -0.83 -0.57
N PHE A 12 9.53 0.00 -1.00
CA PHE A 12 9.34 0.89 -2.15
C PHE A 12 9.77 0.19 -3.44
N GLU A 13 8.92 0.26 -4.45
CA GLU A 13 9.22 -0.33 -5.76
C GLU A 13 10.15 0.58 -6.57
N THR A 14 11.03 -0.04 -7.35
CA THR A 14 11.84 0.69 -8.34
C THR A 14 10.99 1.03 -9.56
N GLU A 15 10.18 0.04 -9.98
CA GLU A 15 9.21 0.12 -11.07
C GLU A 15 7.80 -0.18 -10.57
N LEU A 16 6.83 0.64 -10.96
CA LEU A 16 5.44 0.46 -10.51
C LEU A 16 4.90 -0.90 -10.93
N GLY A 17 4.45 -1.69 -9.95
CA GLY A 17 3.88 -3.01 -10.18
C GLY A 17 4.90 -4.15 -10.19
N GLU A 18 6.18 -3.87 -9.95
CA GLU A 18 7.26 -4.84 -9.73
C GLU A 18 6.83 -6.00 -8.81
N SER A 19 6.22 -5.68 -7.67
CA SER A 19 5.80 -6.65 -6.66
C SER A 19 4.65 -7.54 -7.14
N ILE A 20 3.75 -6.99 -7.96
CA ILE A 20 2.62 -7.72 -8.56
C ILE A 20 3.13 -8.77 -9.53
N ILE A 21 4.04 -8.37 -10.41
CA ILE A 21 4.63 -9.23 -11.42
C ILE A 21 5.44 -10.33 -10.72
N ALA A 22 6.33 -9.95 -9.80
CA ALA A 22 7.17 -10.89 -9.07
C ALA A 22 6.35 -11.93 -8.29
N ARG A 23 5.25 -11.54 -7.64
CA ARG A 23 4.36 -12.51 -6.98
C ARG A 23 3.68 -13.44 -7.97
N THR A 24 3.17 -12.89 -9.08
CA THR A 24 2.46 -13.69 -10.09
C THR A 24 3.39 -14.75 -10.67
N ASP A 25 4.64 -14.37 -10.97
CA ASP A 25 5.66 -15.29 -11.48
C ASP A 25 6.05 -16.36 -10.45
N ALA A 26 6.12 -15.98 -9.17
CA ALA A 26 6.44 -16.89 -8.08
C ALA A 26 5.27 -17.78 -7.66
N LEU A 27 4.03 -17.49 -8.08
CA LEU A 27 2.81 -18.12 -7.54
C LEU A 27 2.83 -19.66 -7.68
N GLY A 28 3.31 -20.16 -8.82
CA GLY A 28 3.42 -21.60 -9.10
C GLY A 28 4.49 -22.33 -8.29
N THR A 29 5.36 -21.60 -7.58
CA THR A 29 6.45 -22.19 -6.78
C THR A 29 6.02 -22.47 -5.34
N PHE A 30 4.98 -21.79 -4.85
CA PHE A 30 4.49 -21.97 -3.48
C PHE A 30 3.75 -23.30 -3.32
N ARG A 31 3.90 -23.90 -2.13
CA ARG A 31 3.20 -25.11 -1.72
C ARG A 31 2.44 -24.86 -0.43
N GLU A 32 1.55 -25.78 -0.09
CA GLU A 32 0.78 -25.76 1.16
C GLU A 32 -0.11 -24.52 1.29
N LEU A 33 0.17 -23.64 2.25
CA LEU A 33 -0.65 -22.46 2.53
C LEU A 33 -0.47 -21.31 1.52
N GLY A 34 0.57 -21.39 0.67
CA GLY A 34 0.87 -20.31 -0.26
C GLY A 34 1.71 -19.19 0.37
N PRO A 35 1.93 -18.09 -0.38
CA PRO A 35 2.57 -16.90 0.16
C PRO A 35 1.66 -16.16 1.15
N PRO A 36 2.20 -15.35 2.07
CA PRO A 36 1.39 -14.42 2.86
C PRO A 36 0.65 -13.43 1.96
N ASP A 37 -0.45 -12.86 2.46
CA ASP A 37 -1.16 -11.79 1.78
C ASP A 37 -0.21 -10.61 1.54
N LEU A 38 -0.44 -9.85 0.47
CA LEU A 38 0.30 -8.62 0.23
C LEU A 38 -0.63 -7.51 -0.21
N CYS A 39 -0.37 -6.34 0.34
CA CYS A 39 -1.08 -5.12 0.04
C CYS A 39 -0.13 -4.21 -0.74
N HIS A 40 -0.47 -3.94 -1.99
CA HIS A 40 0.24 -3.00 -2.86
C HIS A 40 -0.56 -1.70 -2.91
N ILE A 41 0.12 -0.56 -2.81
CA ILE A 41 -0.49 0.76 -2.90
C ILE A 41 0.30 1.66 -3.85
N ILE A 42 -0.43 2.51 -4.56
CA ILE A 42 0.12 3.55 -5.41
C ILE A 42 -0.21 4.90 -4.77
N LYS A 43 0.84 5.66 -4.48
CA LYS A 43 0.78 6.99 -3.89
C LYS A 43 0.99 8.03 -4.99
N ALA A 44 0.08 9.00 -5.07
CA ALA A 44 0.17 10.11 -6.02
C ALA A 44 0.36 11.43 -5.25
N ASN A 45 1.19 12.31 -5.80
CA ASN A 45 1.36 13.65 -5.25
C ASN A 45 0.28 14.61 -5.80
N ALA A 46 -0.16 15.57 -5.00
CA ALA A 46 -1.09 16.63 -5.39
C ALA A 46 -0.49 17.56 -6.46
N LYS A 47 0.85 17.69 -6.51
CA LYS A 47 1.54 18.48 -7.53
C LYS A 47 1.59 17.71 -8.86
N PRO A 48 1.08 18.28 -9.96
CA PRO A 48 1.19 17.68 -11.28
C PRO A 48 2.66 17.48 -11.70
N GLY A 49 2.93 16.37 -12.40
CA GLY A 49 4.26 16.05 -12.93
C GLY A 49 5.22 15.36 -11.94
N VAL A 50 4.81 15.16 -10.68
CA VAL A 50 5.53 14.29 -9.75
C VAL A 50 5.15 12.84 -10.05
N ARG A 51 6.15 11.97 -10.21
CA ARG A 51 5.94 10.54 -10.49
C ARG A 51 5.21 9.87 -9.32
N GLU A 52 4.32 8.94 -9.65
CA GLU A 52 3.69 8.07 -8.64
C GLU A 52 4.73 7.17 -7.98
N ILE A 53 4.47 6.81 -6.72
CA ILE A 53 5.30 5.93 -5.90
C ILE A 53 4.51 4.66 -5.63
N GLY A 54 5.08 3.51 -5.95
CA GLY A 54 4.56 2.21 -5.58
C GLY A 54 5.23 1.74 -4.30
N SER A 55 4.44 1.24 -3.36
CA SER A 55 4.95 0.57 -2.18
C SER A 55 4.06 -0.61 -1.82
N TYR A 56 4.64 -1.64 -1.22
CA TYR A 56 3.89 -2.81 -0.77
C TYR A 56 4.38 -3.29 0.59
N HIS A 57 3.53 -4.05 1.27
CA HIS A 57 3.86 -4.74 2.50
C HIS A 57 3.12 -6.07 2.59
N TYR A 58 3.72 -7.04 3.27
CA TYR A 58 3.08 -8.31 3.55
C TYR A 58 2.12 -8.16 4.73
N VAL A 59 0.96 -8.81 4.63
CA VAL A 59 -0.13 -8.71 5.59
C VAL A 59 -0.45 -10.11 6.11
N SER A 60 -0.78 -10.19 7.40
CA SER A 60 -1.31 -11.40 8.02
C SER A 60 -2.35 -11.03 9.06
N GLY A 61 -3.41 -11.85 9.18
CA GLY A 61 -4.45 -11.67 10.19
C GLY A 61 -5.50 -10.60 9.88
N VAL A 62 -5.47 -9.99 8.69
CA VAL A 62 -6.60 -9.16 8.21
C VAL A 62 -7.76 -10.07 7.81
N ASP A 63 -8.97 -9.66 8.18
CA ASP A 63 -10.19 -10.38 7.80
C ASP A 63 -10.45 -10.26 6.29
N ALA A 64 -10.13 -11.32 5.56
CA ALA A 64 -10.36 -11.44 4.11
C ALA A 64 -11.72 -12.10 3.77
N SER A 65 -12.65 -12.23 4.72
CA SER A 65 -13.96 -12.86 4.48
C SER A 65 -14.88 -12.06 3.56
N SER A 66 -14.62 -10.76 3.37
CA SER A 66 -15.42 -9.90 2.50
C SER A 66 -14.58 -8.80 1.83
N SER A 67 -15.06 -8.30 0.69
CA SER A 67 -14.46 -7.12 0.07
C SER A 67 -14.62 -5.85 0.91
N ALA A 68 -15.65 -5.80 1.77
CA ALA A 68 -15.89 -4.65 2.65
C ALA A 68 -14.81 -4.50 3.72
N THR A 69 -14.36 -5.60 4.31
CA THR A 69 -13.28 -5.60 5.32
C THR A 69 -11.93 -5.25 4.69
N LEU A 70 -11.66 -5.73 3.47
CA LEU A 70 -10.47 -5.34 2.71
C LEU A 70 -10.50 -3.86 2.30
N ALA A 71 -11.66 -3.34 1.89
CA ALA A 71 -11.83 -1.92 1.59
C ALA A 71 -11.64 -1.05 2.85
N ALA A 72 -12.15 -1.50 4.00
CA ALA A 72 -11.93 -0.83 5.28
C ALA A 72 -10.44 -0.81 5.67
N TYR A 73 -9.71 -1.91 5.42
CA TYR A 73 -8.27 -1.96 5.60
C TYR A 73 -7.55 -0.91 4.73
N LEU A 74 -7.82 -0.87 3.42
CA LEU A 74 -7.23 0.13 2.52
C LEU A 74 -7.58 1.58 2.93
N ASN A 75 -8.80 1.81 3.40
CA ASN A 75 -9.19 3.11 3.93
C ASN A 75 -8.39 3.49 5.18
N SER A 76 -8.13 2.53 6.08
CA SER A 76 -7.29 2.77 7.27
C SER A 76 -5.88 3.23 6.91
N LEU A 77 -5.30 2.69 5.82
CA LEU A 77 -3.99 3.11 5.32
C LEU A 77 -3.99 4.57 4.86
N THR A 78 -5.09 5.04 4.27
CA THR A 78 -5.23 6.45 3.85
C THR A 78 -5.13 7.38 5.05
N TYR A 79 -5.80 7.05 6.16
CA TYR A 79 -5.72 7.83 7.39
C TYR A 79 -4.34 7.76 8.06
N SER A 80 -3.66 6.61 7.98
CA SER A 80 -2.30 6.47 8.53
C SER A 80 -1.26 7.37 7.84
N MET A 81 -1.55 7.80 6.60
CA MET A 81 -0.72 8.70 5.82
C MET A 81 -0.95 10.18 6.18
N ASP A 82 -2.17 10.53 6.59
CA ASP A 82 -2.59 11.89 6.93
C ASP A 82 -2.27 12.30 8.38
N GLU A 83 -1.98 11.34 9.28
CA GLU A 83 -1.81 11.59 10.72
C GLU A 83 -0.60 12.50 11.07
N ASN A 84 0.27 12.81 10.11
CA ASN A 84 1.35 13.80 10.27
C ASN A 84 0.88 15.27 10.24
N GLN A 85 -0.44 15.52 10.18
CA GLN A 85 -1.03 16.87 10.22
C GLN A 85 -1.05 17.46 11.65
N SER A 86 0.00 18.19 12.02
CA SER A 86 -0.10 19.21 13.06
C SER A 86 -0.85 20.43 12.53
N TRP A 87 -1.69 21.07 13.36
CA TRP A 87 -2.53 22.25 13.05
C TRP A 87 -1.82 23.41 12.30
N PHE A 88 -0.49 23.49 12.37
CA PHE A 88 0.33 24.53 11.70
C PHE A 88 1.14 24.02 10.49
N THR A 89 0.98 22.76 10.07
CA THR A 89 1.77 22.14 9.00
C THR A 89 0.95 22.01 7.72
N LYS A 90 1.60 22.20 6.56
CA LYS A 90 0.95 22.02 5.24
C LYS A 90 0.41 20.60 5.11
N SER A 91 -0.80 20.47 4.55
CA SER A 91 -1.44 19.18 4.24
C SER A 91 -0.48 18.24 3.52
N ASN A 92 -0.55 16.95 3.84
CA ASN A 92 0.26 15.94 3.16
C ASN A 92 -0.05 16.00 1.66
N ALA A 93 0.99 16.25 0.86
CA ALA A 93 0.83 16.33 -0.59
C ALA A 93 0.62 14.95 -1.22
N TRP A 94 0.91 13.87 -0.50
CA TRP A 94 0.75 12.50 -0.99
C TRP A 94 -0.58 11.90 -0.54
N ARG A 95 -1.21 11.16 -1.45
CA ARG A 95 -2.45 10.43 -1.20
C ARG A 95 -2.40 9.07 -1.88
N ILE A 96 -3.04 8.08 -1.26
CA ILE A 96 -3.23 6.77 -1.89
C ILE A 96 -4.23 6.94 -3.04
N ARG A 97 -3.79 6.62 -4.26
CA ARG A 97 -4.61 6.66 -5.49
C ARG A 97 -5.24 5.31 -5.78
N SER A 98 -4.51 4.23 -5.53
CA SER A 98 -4.94 2.86 -5.80
C SER A 98 -4.35 1.93 -4.75
N GLY A 99 -5.10 0.87 -4.43
CA GLY A 99 -4.67 -0.19 -3.53
C GLY A 99 -5.15 -1.54 -4.07
N ILE A 100 -4.30 -2.55 -3.95
CA ILE A 100 -4.56 -3.93 -4.33
C ILE A 100 -4.23 -4.80 -3.11
N TYR A 101 -5.13 -5.69 -2.75
CA TYR A 101 -4.95 -6.68 -1.68
C TYR A 101 -5.11 -8.08 -2.29
N TRP A 102 -4.17 -8.98 -2.01
CA TRP A 102 -4.18 -10.36 -2.50
C TRP A 102 -3.53 -11.32 -1.51
#